data_AF-A0A2R7P0T0-F1
#
_entry.id   AF-A0A2R7P0T0-F1
#
_cell.length_a   1.000
_cell.length_b   1.000
_cell.length_c   1.000
_cell.angle_alpha   90.00
_cell.angle_beta   90.00
_cell.angle_gamma   90.00
#
_symmetry.space_group_name_H-M   'P 1'
#
loop_
_entity.id
_entity.type
_entity.pdbx_description
1 polymer ?
#
loop_
_entity_poly.entity_id
_entity_poly.type
_entity_poly.pdbx_seq_one_letter_code
_entity_poly.pdbx_strand_id
1 'polypeptide(L)'
;MIPKYIKLLFCIPFVIIICHSVYLCTVYSSIPDIIAIHGYGNMKDNYGSKIFLLMPIIMNLVILLFIWLIIRRPDKIKFTFEINEDEREKTYHITQLALVIIAIFVTIMMTPLSFYDVVYK
;
A
#
# COMPACT_ATOMS: atom_id res chain seq x y z
N MET A 1 3.52 7.33 -22.45
CA MET A 1 2.23 7.88 -21.95
C MET A 1 1.68 6.93 -20.88
N ILE A 2 0.96 7.39 -19.85
CA ILE A 2 0.36 6.45 -18.87
C ILE A 2 -1.05 6.06 -19.38
N PRO A 3 -1.34 4.77 -19.60
CA PRO A 3 -2.65 4.33 -20.02
C PRO A 3 -3.75 4.70 -19.02
N LYS A 4 -4.97 4.96 -19.50
CA LYS A 4 -6.11 5.29 -18.63
C LYS A 4 -6.43 4.17 -17.64
N TYR A 5 -6.34 2.91 -18.07
CA TYR A 5 -6.61 1.76 -17.20
C TYR A 5 -5.59 1.63 -16.06
N ILE A 6 -4.32 1.96 -16.28
CA ILE A 6 -3.29 1.99 -15.21
C ILE A 6 -3.66 3.01 -14.14
N LYS A 7 -4.08 4.22 -14.55
CA LYS A 7 -4.52 5.25 -13.60
C LYS A 7 -5.74 4.79 -12.80
N LEU A 8 -6.72 4.17 -13.47
CA LEU A 8 -7.93 3.65 -12.83
C LEU A 8 -7.60 2.55 -11.81
N LEU A 9 -6.78 1.58 -12.20
CA LEU A 9 -6.36 0.49 -11.30
C LEU A 9 -5.53 1.01 -10.12
N PHE A 10 -4.70 2.04 -10.33
CA PHE A 10 -3.93 2.67 -9.27
C PHE A 10 -4.80 3.47 -8.27
N CYS A 11 -6.08 3.71 -8.56
CA CYS A 11 -7.03 4.27 -7.58
C CYS A 11 -7.50 3.23 -6.56
N ILE A 12 -7.43 1.92 -6.86
CA ILE A 12 -7.90 0.83 -5.99
C ILE A 12 -7.23 0.89 -4.60
N PRO A 13 -5.89 1.02 -4.47
CA PRO A 13 -5.23 1.21 -3.18
C PRO A 13 -5.82 2.34 -2.33
N PHE A 14 -6.15 3.48 -2.94
CA PHE A 14 -6.72 4.62 -2.22
C PHE A 14 -8.12 4.33 -1.71
N VAL A 15 -8.95 3.61 -2.48
CA VAL A 15 -10.27 3.17 -2.02
C VAL A 15 -10.13 2.27 -0.80
N ILE A 16 -9.19 1.31 -0.81
CA ILE A 16 -8.93 0.42 0.33
C ILE A 16 -8.51 1.25 1.56
N ILE A 17 -7.57 2.19 1.41
CA ILE A 17 -7.11 3.06 2.50
C ILE A 17 -8.27 3.90 3.04
N ILE A 18 -9.13 4.46 2.19
CA ILE A 18 -10.27 5.27 2.62
C ILE A 18 -11.26 4.41 3.39
N CYS A 19 -11.67 3.25 2.85
CA CYS A 19 -12.58 2.33 3.55
C CYS A 19 -12.03 1.90 4.91
N HIS A 20 -10.73 1.56 4.96
CA HIS A 20 -10.04 1.22 6.20
C HIS A 20 -9.99 2.40 7.19
N SER A 21 -9.67 3.60 6.73
CA SER A 21 -9.59 4.79 7.58
C SER A 21 -10.95 5.16 8.15
N VAL A 22 -12.01 5.09 7.34
CA VAL A 22 -13.40 5.29 7.79
C VAL A 22 -13.76 4.27 8.87
N TYR A 23 -13.46 2.99 8.63
CA TYR A 23 -13.69 1.95 9.62
C TYR A 23 -12.93 2.20 10.92
N LEU A 24 -11.63 2.48 10.86
CA LEU A 24 -10.79 2.87 12.00
C LEU A 24 -11.43 4.02 12.78
N CYS A 25 -11.91 5.07 12.12
CA CYS A 25 -12.59 6.18 12.78
C CYS A 25 -13.86 5.76 13.53
N THR A 26 -14.65 4.81 12.99
CA THR A 26 -15.87 4.32 13.67
C THR A 26 -15.59 3.52 14.93
N VAL A 27 -14.44 2.83 15.01
CA VAL A 27 -14.09 1.99 16.16
C VAL A 27 -13.02 2.61 17.07
N TYR A 28 -12.37 3.71 16.66
CA TYR A 28 -11.19 4.28 17.32
C TYR A 28 -11.38 4.55 18.82
N SER A 29 -12.54 5.10 19.19
CA SER A 29 -12.90 5.44 20.57
C SER A 29 -13.09 4.21 21.46
N SER A 30 -13.38 3.05 20.87
CA SER A 30 -13.51 1.78 21.60
C SER A 30 -12.17 1.06 21.81
N ILE A 31 -11.12 1.47 21.10
CA ILE A 31 -9.79 0.88 21.20
C ILE A 31 -9.07 1.41 22.46
N PRO A 32 -8.50 0.52 23.31
CA PRO A 32 -7.71 0.92 24.46
C PRO A 32 -6.55 1.83 24.08
N ASP A 33 -6.18 2.78 24.96
CA ASP A 33 -5.08 3.71 24.67
C ASP A 33 -3.73 3.02 24.51
N ILE A 34 -3.57 1.84 25.11
CA ILE A 34 -2.39 0.99 25.00
C ILE A 34 -2.77 -0.29 24.24
N ILE A 35 -2.13 -0.51 23.10
CA ILE A 35 -2.29 -1.70 22.25
C ILE A 35 -0.94 -2.39 22.07
N ALA A 36 -0.95 -3.66 21.67
CA ALA A 36 0.26 -4.29 21.18
C ALA A 36 0.65 -3.66 19.84
N ILE A 37 1.89 -3.21 19.73
CA ILE A 37 2.44 -2.54 18.54
C ILE A 37 3.55 -3.36 17.86
N HIS A 38 3.97 -4.45 18.50
CA HIS A 38 4.92 -5.42 17.97
C HIS A 38 4.51 -6.82 18.41
N GLY A 39 4.80 -7.79 17.53
CA GLY A 39 4.34 -9.16 17.67
C GLY A 39 2.98 -9.41 17.00
N TYR A 40 2.75 -10.67 16.62
CA TYR A 40 1.51 -11.13 16.00
C TYR A 40 0.89 -12.24 16.86
N GLY A 41 -0.43 -12.26 16.98
CA GLY A 41 -1.16 -13.26 17.76
C GLY A 41 -0.74 -13.30 19.24
N ASN A 42 -0.21 -14.45 19.69
CA ASN A 42 0.20 -14.68 21.09
C ASN A 42 1.62 -14.21 21.41
N MET A 43 2.40 -13.75 20.42
CA MET A 43 3.79 -13.30 20.61
C MET A 43 3.89 -11.78 20.76
N LYS A 44 2.93 -11.16 21.46
CA LYS A 44 2.93 -9.71 21.73
C LYS A 44 4.00 -9.40 22.78
N ASP A 45 5.09 -8.79 22.35
CA ASP A 45 6.26 -8.49 23.18
C ASP A 45 6.43 -6.98 23.46
N ASN A 46 5.72 -6.11 22.73
CA ASN A 46 5.78 -4.66 22.93
C ASN A 46 4.41 -3.98 22.80
N TYR A 47 4.19 -2.99 23.67
CA TYR A 47 2.94 -2.24 23.79
C TYR A 47 3.20 -0.73 23.61
N GLY A 48 2.24 -0.02 23.04
CA GLY A 48 2.36 1.41 22.81
C GLY A 48 1.01 2.06 22.56
N SER A 49 1.06 3.34 22.21
CA SER A 49 -0.16 4.13 22.01
C SER A 49 -0.97 3.65 20.81
N LYS A 50 -2.31 3.68 20.92
CA LYS A 50 -3.22 3.42 19.78
C LYS A 50 -3.03 4.38 18.60
N ILE A 51 -2.28 5.48 18.74
CA ILE A 51 -1.92 6.34 17.62
C ILE A 51 -1.06 5.62 16.57
N PHE A 52 -0.35 4.55 16.96
CA PHE A 52 0.42 3.72 16.04
C PHE A 52 -0.47 3.02 14.98
N LEU A 53 -1.79 2.97 15.16
CA LEU A 53 -2.72 2.51 14.13
C LEU A 53 -2.74 3.40 12.88
N LEU A 54 -2.26 4.65 12.97
CA LEU A 54 -2.10 5.52 11.81
C LEU A 54 -0.81 5.24 11.02
N MET A 55 0.16 4.55 11.62
CA MET A 55 1.47 4.30 11.01
C MET A 55 1.35 3.49 9.71
N PRO A 56 0.58 2.37 9.64
CA PRO A 56 0.42 1.63 8.40
C PRO A 56 -0.25 2.45 7.29
N ILE A 57 -1.18 3.35 7.63
CA ILE A 57 -1.83 4.26 6.68
C ILE A 57 -0.80 5.21 6.08
N ILE A 58 -0.01 5.89 6.93
CA ILE A 58 1.02 6.84 6.50
C ILE A 58 2.09 6.15 5.65
N MET A 59 2.61 5.01 6.13
CA MET A 59 3.62 4.24 5.39
C MET A 59 3.10 3.78 4.03
N ASN A 60 1.84 3.34 3.95
CA ASN A 60 1.25 2.93 2.69
C ASN A 60 1.14 4.11 1.70
N LEU A 61 0.72 5.30 2.16
CA LEU A 61 0.70 6.51 1.31
C LEU A 61 2.09 6.88 0.79
N VAL A 62 3.13 6.75 1.62
CA VAL A 62 4.53 6.98 1.21
C VAL A 62 4.96 5.97 0.14
N ILE A 63 4.64 4.69 0.32
CA ILE A 63 4.97 3.66 -0.68
C ILE A 63 4.22 3.92 -1.99
N LEU A 64 2.92 4.23 -1.94
CA LEU A 64 2.13 4.58 -3.12
C LEU A 64 2.69 5.81 -3.84
N LEU A 65 3.17 6.82 -3.10
CA LEU A 65 3.85 7.97 -3.70
C LEU A 65 5.09 7.53 -4.49
N PHE A 66 5.96 6.70 -3.92
CA PHE A 66 7.14 6.21 -4.62
C PHE A 66 6.79 5.37 -5.84
N ILE A 67 5.82 4.46 -5.73
CA ILE A 67 5.35 3.66 -6.87
C ILE A 67 4.82 4.57 -7.98
N TRP A 68 4.03 5.59 -7.63
CA TRP A 68 3.50 6.55 -8.60
C TRP A 68 4.59 7.33 -9.34
N LEU A 69 5.65 7.74 -8.63
CA LEU A 69 6.79 8.42 -9.25
C LEU A 69 7.45 7.54 -10.32
N ILE A 70 7.56 6.23 -10.07
CA ILE A 70 8.10 5.26 -11.03
C ILE A 70 7.13 5.05 -12.20
N ILE A 71 5.83 4.85 -11.93
CA ILE A 71 4.80 4.70 -12.97
C ILE A 71 4.78 5.90 -13.92
N ARG A 72 4.99 7.11 -13.40
CA ARG A 72 5.00 8.35 -14.19
C ARG A 72 6.22 8.48 -15.10
N ARG A 73 7.35 7.84 -14.74
CA ARG A 73 8.63 7.93 -15.45
C ARG A 73 9.23 6.53 -15.71
N PRO A 74 8.55 5.67 -16.50
CA PRO A 74 9.08 4.34 -16.82
C PRO A 74 10.38 4.43 -17.64
N ASP A 75 10.63 5.57 -18.30
CA ASP A 75 11.87 5.89 -19.01
C ASP A 75 13.11 5.98 -18.11
N LYS A 76 12.93 6.13 -16.80
CA LYS A 76 14.03 6.20 -15.83
C LYS A 76 14.41 4.84 -15.25
N ILE A 77 13.66 3.79 -15.58
CA ILE A 77 13.93 2.44 -15.11
C ILE A 77 15.12 1.90 -15.92
N LYS A 78 16.19 1.52 -15.24
CA LYS A 78 17.33 0.82 -15.82
C LYS A 78 17.01 -0.67 -15.84
N PHE A 79 16.47 -1.15 -16.95
CA PHE A 79 16.21 -2.57 -17.14
C PHE A 79 17.54 -3.32 -17.30
N THR A 80 17.60 -4.56 -16.81
CA THR A 80 18.79 -5.42 -16.89
C THR A 80 18.93 -6.12 -18.24
N PHE A 81 17.98 -5.90 -19.14
CA PHE A 81 17.93 -6.45 -20.49
C PHE A 81 17.84 -5.30 -21.50
N GLU A 82 18.36 -5.56 -22.70
CA GLU A 82 18.25 -4.62 -23.81
C GLU A 82 16.79 -4.56 -24.28
N ILE A 83 16.27 -3.35 -24.43
CA ILE A 83 14.89 -3.13 -24.87
C ILE A 83 14.93 -2.76 -26.34
N ASN A 84 14.35 -3.60 -27.18
CA ASN A 84 14.09 -3.25 -28.57
C ASN A 84 13.17 -2.01 -28.61
N GLU A 85 13.51 -1.02 -29.44
CA GLU A 85 12.73 0.21 -29.56
C GLU A 85 11.25 -0.07 -29.92
N ASP A 86 11.01 -1.10 -30.75
CA ASP A 86 9.67 -1.53 -31.16
C ASP A 86 8.84 -2.11 -29.99
N GLU A 87 9.48 -2.67 -28.96
CA GLU A 87 8.82 -3.27 -27.80
C GLU A 87 8.85 -2.36 -26.56
N ARG A 88 9.46 -1.19 -26.68
CA ARG A 88 9.71 -0.28 -25.55
C ARG A 88 8.43 0.18 -24.87
N GLU A 89 7.44 0.60 -25.66
CA GLU A 89 6.15 1.05 -25.13
C GLU A 89 5.40 -0.09 -24.42
N LYS A 90 5.42 -1.28 -25.00
CA LYS A 90 4.83 -2.50 -24.42
C LYS A 90 5.50 -2.85 -23.08
N THR A 91 6.84 -2.80 -23.04
CA THR A 91 7.63 -3.05 -21.82
C THR A 91 7.29 -2.05 -20.73
N TYR A 92 7.14 -0.76 -21.07
CA TYR A 92 6.74 0.27 -20.11
C TYR A 92 5.33 0.02 -19.55
N HIS A 93 4.37 -0.36 -20.39
CA HIS A 93 3.02 -0.67 -19.94
C HIS A 93 2.94 -1.91 -19.05
N ILE A 94 3.66 -2.98 -19.40
CA ILE A 94 3.76 -4.18 -18.55
C ILE A 94 4.38 -3.82 -17.19
N THR A 95 5.45 -3.03 -17.19
CA THR A 95 6.12 -2.59 -15.95
C THR A 95 5.19 -1.74 -15.08
N GLN A 96 4.47 -0.80 -15.69
CA GLN A 96 3.46 0.01 -15.00
C GLN A 96 2.36 -0.86 -14.40
N LEU A 97 1.88 -1.86 -15.13
CA LEU A 97 0.85 -2.79 -14.63
C LEU A 97 1.37 -3.61 -13.44
N ALA A 98 2.59 -4.14 -13.53
CA ALA A 98 3.22 -4.88 -12.43
C ALA A 98 3.35 -4.01 -11.16
N LEU A 99 3.74 -2.74 -11.31
CA LEU A 99 3.81 -1.78 -10.20
C LEU A 99 2.45 -1.51 -9.56
N VAL A 100 1.37 -1.45 -10.35
CA VAL A 100 0.00 -1.32 -9.81
C VAL A 100 -0.40 -2.58 -9.02
N ILE A 101 -0.08 -3.77 -9.51
CA ILE A 101 -0.35 -5.02 -8.80
C ILE A 101 0.40 -5.04 -7.45
N ILE A 102 1.68 -4.64 -7.45
CA ILE A 102 2.49 -4.50 -6.22
C ILE A 102 1.85 -3.48 -5.26
N ALA A 103 1.39 -2.33 -5.76
CA ALA A 103 0.75 -1.30 -4.95
C ALA A 103 -0.50 -1.82 -4.23
N ILE A 104 -1.35 -2.58 -4.94
CA ILE A 104 -2.55 -3.21 -4.36
C ILE A 104 -2.15 -4.25 -3.32
N PHE A 105 -1.19 -5.12 -3.64
CA PHE A 105 -0.72 -6.16 -2.72
C PHE A 105 -0.15 -5.57 -1.43
N VAL A 106 0.74 -4.58 -1.52
CA VAL A 106 1.31 -3.90 -0.35
C VAL A 106 0.23 -3.21 0.46
N THR A 107 -0.77 -2.60 -0.18
CA THR A 107 -1.89 -1.97 0.53
C THR A 107 -2.70 -2.98 1.33
N ILE A 108 -2.97 -4.16 0.77
CA ILE A 108 -3.64 -5.25 1.48
C ILE A 108 -2.75 -5.81 2.59
N MET A 109 -1.43 -5.87 2.44
CA MET A 109 -0.56 -6.31 3.54
C MET A 109 -0.51 -5.29 4.69
N MET A 110 -0.48 -4.00 4.38
CA MET A 110 -0.31 -2.93 5.37
C MET A 110 -1.61 -2.53 6.08
N THR A 111 -2.78 -2.70 5.47
CA THR A 111 -4.04 -2.17 6.05
C THR A 111 -4.86 -3.21 6.83
N PRO A 112 -5.51 -4.22 6.23
CA PRO A 112 -6.43 -5.09 6.94
C PRO A 112 -5.69 -6.09 7.85
N LEU A 113 -4.51 -6.55 7.43
CA LEU A 113 -3.68 -7.51 8.19
C LEU A 113 -3.09 -6.90 9.46
N SER A 114 -2.61 -5.65 9.40
CA SER A 114 -2.12 -4.94 10.58
C SER A 114 -3.23 -4.58 11.58
N PHE A 115 -4.48 -4.58 11.12
CA PHE A 115 -5.64 -4.22 11.93
C PHE A 115 -6.33 -5.42 12.60
N TYR A 116 -6.16 -6.60 12.01
CA TYR A 116 -6.79 -7.84 12.45
C TYR A 116 -6.52 -8.12 13.93
N ASP A 117 -5.25 -8.01 14.34
CA ASP A 117 -4.78 -8.33 15.70
C ASP A 117 -5.22 -7.36 16.81
N VAL A 118 -5.72 -6.17 16.43
CA VAL A 118 -6.10 -5.12 17.37
C VAL A 118 -7.61 -5.07 17.58
N VAL A 119 -8.40 -5.26 16.52
CA VAL A 119 -9.86 -5.12 16.58
C VAL A 119 -10.58 -6.46 16.73
N TYR A 120 -10.08 -7.52 16.10
CA TYR A 120 -10.68 -8.85 16.16
C TYR A 120 -9.96 -9.68 17.22
N LYS A 121 -10.19 -9.35 18.49
CA LYS A 121 -9.85 -10.22 19.62
C LYS A 121 -10.93 -11.27 19.84
#